data_AF-A0A1M6UT83-F1
#
_entry.id   AF-A0A1M6UT83-F1
#
_cell.length_a   1.000
_cell.length_b   1.000
_cell.length_c   1.000
_cell.angle_alpha   90.00
_cell.angle_beta   90.00
_cell.angle_gamma   90.00
#
_symmetry.space_group_name_H-M   'P 1'
#
loop_
_entity.id
_entity.type
_entity.pdbx_description
1 polymer ?
#
loop_
_entity_poly.entity_id
_entity_poly.type
_entity_poly.pdbx_seq_one_letter_code
_entity_poly.pdbx_strand_id
1 'polypeptide(L)'
;MNFRLKSWDVFSWTAMRGGLFRLENDFTAIWADNGGKEYRFEFRRGLVWDGASVPKIFRWYLPNIDEMNLPYTLAGLVHDFCYGSECLSKDLADDLFRGTMRDAGIPRRKASFAEWLVEHFAKSHYGKKNDRHGIRFYGNMYRGW
;
A
#
# COMPACT_ATOMS: atom_id res chain seq x y z
N MET A 1 -13.21 6.65 6.50
CA MET A 1 -12.17 7.64 6.85
C MET A 1 -11.55 8.17 5.56
N ASN A 2 -11.06 9.42 5.49
CA ASN A 2 -10.12 9.78 4.41
C ASN A 2 -8.74 9.95 5.03
N PHE A 3 -7.76 9.25 4.47
CA PHE A 3 -6.35 9.47 4.75
C PHE A 3 -5.77 10.39 3.68
N ARG A 4 -4.77 11.18 4.08
CA ARG A 4 -3.94 11.98 3.18
C ARG A 4 -2.49 11.67 3.43
N LEU A 5 -1.74 11.45 2.37
CA LEU A 5 -0.30 11.32 2.40
C LEU A 5 0.31 12.68 2.75
N LYS A 6 1.02 12.74 3.89
CA LYS A 6 1.65 13.97 4.40
C LYS A 6 3.07 14.12 3.86
N SER A 7 3.85 13.06 3.96
CA SER A 7 5.24 13.02 3.55
C SER A 7 5.70 11.58 3.36
N TRP A 8 6.74 11.41 2.56
CA TRP A 8 7.45 10.15 2.41
C TRP A 8 8.91 10.44 2.08
N ASP A 9 9.80 9.59 2.58
CA ASP A 9 11.20 9.60 2.18
C ASP A 9 11.33 9.02 0.77
N VAL A 10 12.38 9.42 0.05
CA VAL A 10 12.68 8.84 -1.26
C VAL A 10 12.96 7.34 -1.10
N PHE A 11 12.29 6.53 -1.91
CA PHE A 11 12.47 5.09 -1.90
C PHE A 11 12.63 4.53 -3.32
N SER A 12 13.35 3.42 -3.39
CA SER A 12 13.69 2.74 -4.63
C SER A 12 13.47 1.24 -4.48
N TRP A 13 13.22 0.58 -5.61
CA TRP A 13 12.89 -0.84 -5.61
C TRP A 13 13.35 -1.54 -6.86
N THR A 14 13.58 -2.85 -6.72
CA THR A 14 13.90 -3.74 -7.82
C THR A 14 12.71 -4.62 -8.15
N ALA A 15 12.29 -4.64 -9.42
CA ALA A 15 11.32 -5.61 -9.91
C ALA A 15 11.94 -7.02 -9.96
N MET A 16 11.30 -7.97 -9.31
CA MET A 16 11.72 -9.37 -9.24
C MET A 16 10.89 -10.25 -10.20
N ARG A 17 11.42 -11.44 -10.51
CA ARG A 17 10.67 -12.45 -11.27
C ARG A 17 9.36 -12.80 -10.55
N GLY A 18 8.29 -12.98 -11.33
CA GLY A 18 6.96 -13.30 -10.81
C GLY A 18 6.07 -12.07 -10.54
N GLY A 19 6.56 -10.85 -10.79
CA GLY A 19 5.78 -9.62 -10.58
C GLY A 19 5.80 -9.13 -9.14
N LEU A 20 6.81 -9.54 -8.37
CA LEU A 20 7.11 -9.03 -7.04
C LEU A 20 8.08 -7.85 -7.12
N PHE A 21 8.09 -7.01 -6.11
CA PHE A 21 9.02 -5.89 -5.97
C PHE A 21 9.78 -6.05 -4.66
N ARG A 22 11.06 -5.67 -4.64
CA ARG A 22 11.89 -5.65 -3.44
C ARG A 22 12.35 -4.23 -3.17
N LEU A 23 12.19 -3.79 -1.94
CA LEU A 23 12.63 -2.49 -1.47
C LEU A 23 14.16 -2.46 -1.28
N GLU A 24 14.83 -1.47 -1.85
CA GLU A 24 16.30 -1.38 -1.81
C GLU A 24 16.83 -0.55 -0.64
N ASN A 25 16.03 0.42 -0.16
CA ASN A 25 16.40 1.30 0.94
C ASN A 25 15.31 1.39 2.00
N ASP A 26 15.74 1.66 3.23
CA ASP A 26 14.82 2.00 4.32
C ASP A 26 14.15 3.34 3.99
N PHE A 27 12.88 3.47 4.33
CA PHE A 27 12.15 4.72 4.13
C PHE A 27 10.98 4.85 5.12
N THR A 28 10.63 6.08 5.44
CA THR A 28 9.46 6.41 6.25
C THR A 28 8.38 7.04 5.38
N ALA A 29 7.12 6.73 5.66
CA ALA A 29 5.99 7.46 5.11
C ALA A 29 4.95 7.78 6.18
N ILE A 30 4.34 8.96 6.08
CA ILE A 30 3.40 9.49 7.06
C ILE A 30 2.08 9.80 6.37
N TRP A 31 0.99 9.27 6.93
CA TRP A 31 -0.37 9.63 6.56
C TRP A 31 -1.04 10.35 7.72
N ALA A 32 -1.97 11.25 7.41
CA ALA A 32 -2.88 11.82 8.40
C ALA A 32 -4.32 11.47 8.05
N ASP A 33 -5.13 11.15 9.06
CA ASP A 33 -6.57 11.06 8.88
C ASP A 33 -7.25 12.45 8.93
N ASN A 34 -8.56 12.50 8.66
CA ASN A 34 -9.34 13.73 8.75
C ASN A 34 -9.40 14.34 10.17
N GLY A 35 -9.15 13.55 11.21
CA GLY A 35 -9.09 14.00 12.60
C GLY A 35 -7.74 14.60 12.98
N GLY A 36 -6.76 14.60 12.05
CA GLY A 36 -5.40 15.06 12.30
C GLY A 36 -4.49 14.01 12.92
N LYS A 37 -4.97 12.78 13.12
CA LYS A 37 -4.16 11.70 13.67
C LYS A 37 -3.17 11.20 12.63
N GLU A 38 -1.91 11.11 13.04
CA GLU A 38 -0.82 10.69 12.16
C GLU A 38 -0.52 9.19 12.28
N TYR A 39 -0.21 8.59 11.13
CA TYR A 39 0.13 7.19 10.96
C TYR A 39 1.48 7.14 10.27
N ARG A 40 2.51 6.81 11.05
CA ARG A 40 3.89 6.70 10.56
C ARG A 40 4.20 5.24 10.27
N PHE A 41 4.62 4.97 9.06
CA PHE A 41 5.10 3.67 8.63
C PHE A 41 6.58 3.76 8.36
N GLU A 42 7.34 2.86 8.96
CA GLU A 42 8.77 2.70 8.73
C GLU A 42 8.97 1.37 8.02
N PHE A 43 9.62 1.38 6.86
CA PHE A 43 9.91 0.20 6.08
C PHE A 43 11.42 -0.02 5.99
N ARG A 44 11.84 -1.27 6.07
CA ARG A 44 13.23 -1.71 6.00
C ARG A 44 13.53 -2.34 4.65
N ARG A 45 14.74 -2.11 4.15
CA ARG A 45 15.30 -2.75 2.96
C ARG A 45 15.08 -4.25 2.98
N GLY A 46 14.78 -4.81 1.82
CA GLY A 46 14.47 -6.22 1.65
C GLY A 46 12.99 -6.56 1.78
N LEU A 47 12.11 -5.60 2.13
CA LEU A 47 10.67 -5.78 2.07
C LEU A 47 10.25 -6.22 0.66
N VAL A 48 9.44 -7.27 0.56
CA VAL A 48 8.91 -7.79 -0.70
C VAL A 48 7.40 -7.62 -0.74
N TRP A 49 6.88 -7.04 -1.83
CA TRP A 49 5.44 -6.84 -2.04
C TRP A 49 5.04 -7.15 -3.49
N ASP A 50 3.74 -7.32 -3.77
CA ASP A 50 3.22 -7.74 -5.09
C ASP A 50 2.52 -6.62 -5.88
N GLY A 51 2.42 -5.44 -5.27
CA GLY A 51 2.08 -4.20 -5.97
C GLY A 51 0.58 -3.93 -5.97
N ALA A 52 -0.09 -4.27 -4.88
CA ALA A 52 -1.53 -4.42 -4.75
C ALA A 52 -2.03 -5.74 -5.36
N SER A 53 -2.83 -6.45 -4.55
CA SER A 53 -3.60 -7.65 -4.90
C SER A 53 -4.70 -7.42 -5.96
N VAL A 54 -4.48 -6.51 -6.91
CA VAL A 54 -5.35 -6.21 -8.04
C VAL A 54 -5.12 -7.25 -9.14
N PRO A 55 -6.18 -7.92 -9.66
CA PRO A 55 -6.04 -8.87 -10.76
C PRO A 55 -5.37 -8.22 -11.98
N LYS A 56 -4.47 -8.94 -12.65
CA LYS A 56 -3.71 -8.46 -13.82
C LYS A 56 -4.58 -7.80 -14.91
N ILE A 57 -5.81 -8.28 -15.08
CA ILE A 57 -6.80 -7.76 -16.04
C ILE A 57 -7.28 -6.34 -15.71
N PHE A 58 -7.05 -5.82 -14.51
CA PHE A 58 -7.40 -4.45 -14.14
C PHE A 58 -6.18 -3.53 -14.03
N ARG A 59 -4.96 -4.06 -14.22
CA ARG A 59 -3.73 -3.25 -14.23
C ARG A 59 -3.69 -2.27 -15.40
N TRP A 60 -4.34 -2.56 -16.53
CA TRP A 60 -4.44 -1.58 -17.65
C TRP A 60 -5.23 -0.31 -17.27
N TYR A 61 -6.06 -0.39 -16.22
CA TYR A 61 -6.91 0.71 -15.78
C TYR A 61 -6.26 1.56 -14.66
N LEU A 62 -5.15 1.09 -14.11
CA LEU A 62 -4.38 1.72 -13.04
C LEU A 62 -3.01 2.17 -13.55
N PRO A 63 -2.36 3.14 -12.89
CA PRO A 63 -0.98 3.49 -13.21
C PRO A 63 -0.05 2.28 -13.05
N ASN A 64 1.09 2.31 -13.74
CA ASN A 64 2.12 1.33 -13.51
C ASN A 64 2.84 1.61 -12.18
N ILE A 65 3.44 0.56 -11.62
CA ILE A 65 4.38 0.69 -10.51
C ILE A 65 5.70 1.16 -11.09
N ASP A 66 5.91 2.47 -11.04
CA ASP A 66 7.09 3.15 -11.57
C ASP A 66 7.41 4.40 -10.71
N GLU A 67 8.58 4.97 -10.97
CA GLU A 67 9.06 6.19 -10.31
C GLU A 67 8.24 7.43 -10.72
N MET A 68 7.50 7.37 -11.82
CA MET A 68 6.62 8.46 -12.27
C MET A 68 5.34 8.54 -11.42
N ASN A 69 4.94 7.43 -10.79
CA ASN A 69 3.74 7.30 -9.98
C ASN A 69 4.06 6.84 -8.55
N LEU A 70 5.08 7.44 -7.92
CA LEU A 70 5.52 7.10 -6.56
C LEU A 70 4.38 7.00 -5.53
N PRO A 71 3.40 7.92 -5.46
CA PRO A 71 2.30 7.80 -4.51
C PRO A 71 1.42 6.57 -4.76
N TYR A 72 1.23 6.17 -6.01
CA TYR A 72 0.49 4.94 -6.35
C TYR A 72 1.29 3.68 -5.97
N THR A 73 2.59 3.67 -6.28
CA THR A 73 3.49 2.58 -5.84
C THR A 73 3.48 2.44 -4.32
N LEU A 74 3.54 3.57 -3.61
CA LEU A 74 3.48 3.62 -2.16
C LEU A 74 2.14 3.11 -1.63
N ALA A 75 1.04 3.44 -2.29
CA ALA A 75 -0.30 2.94 -1.94
C ALA A 75 -0.36 1.41 -1.98
N GLY A 76 0.19 0.78 -3.02
CA GLY A 76 0.25 -0.68 -3.12
C GLY A 76 1.12 -1.31 -2.03
N LEU A 77 2.31 -0.75 -1.79
CA LEU A 77 3.24 -1.25 -0.77
C LEU A 77 2.64 -1.20 0.64
N VAL A 78 2.08 -0.06 1.04
CA VAL A 78 1.50 0.10 2.40
C VAL A 78 0.25 -0.77 2.56
N HIS A 79 -0.54 -0.95 1.50
CA HIS A 79 -1.72 -1.82 1.52
C HIS A 79 -1.30 -3.28 1.74
N ASP A 80 -0.36 -3.80 0.95
CA ASP A 80 0.17 -5.15 1.08
C ASP A 80 0.80 -5.38 2.46
N PHE A 81 1.54 -4.38 2.98
CA PHE A 81 2.10 -4.42 4.34
C PHE A 81 1.00 -4.49 5.40
N CYS A 82 -0.03 -3.64 5.34
CA CYS A 82 -1.12 -3.66 6.31
C CYS A 82 -1.89 -4.98 6.27
N TYR A 83 -2.09 -5.54 5.08
CA TYR A 83 -2.74 -6.83 4.89
C TYR A 83 -1.91 -7.99 5.45
N GLY A 84 -0.59 -8.00 5.23
CA GLY A 84 0.29 -9.09 5.68
C GLY A 84 0.70 -9.00 7.14
N SER A 85 0.80 -7.79 7.69
CA SER A 85 1.16 -7.56 9.10
C SER A 85 -0.03 -7.44 10.04
N GLU A 86 -1.24 -7.23 9.50
CA GLU A 86 -2.47 -6.96 10.26
C GLU A 86 -2.34 -5.74 11.21
N CYS A 87 -1.43 -4.80 10.91
CA CYS A 87 -1.20 -3.61 11.75
C CYS A 87 -2.38 -2.62 11.75
N LEU A 88 -3.27 -2.71 10.76
CA LEU A 88 -4.54 -1.99 10.67
C LEU A 88 -5.68 -2.96 10.37
N SER A 89 -6.90 -2.58 10.74
CA SER A 89 -8.09 -3.30 10.27
C SER A 89 -8.19 -3.18 8.76
N LYS A 90 -8.80 -4.19 8.13
CA LYS A 90 -9.03 -4.22 6.69
C LYS A 90 -9.59 -2.91 6.15
N ASP A 91 -10.66 -2.41 6.78
CA ASP A 91 -11.36 -1.20 6.34
C ASP A 91 -10.46 0.05 6.41
N LEU A 92 -9.55 0.12 7.39
CA LEU A 92 -8.59 1.22 7.50
C LEU A 92 -7.47 1.12 6.45
N ALA A 93 -6.99 -0.09 6.15
CA ALA A 93 -6.06 -0.33 5.05
C ALA A 93 -6.70 0.01 3.69
N ASP A 94 -7.95 -0.44 3.52
CA ASP A 94 -8.99 -0.04 2.56
C ASP A 94 -8.94 1.47 2.23
N ASP A 95 -9.28 2.23 3.27
CA ASP A 95 -9.37 3.69 3.22
C ASP A 95 -8.03 4.38 2.98
N LEU A 96 -6.94 3.84 3.53
CA LEU A 96 -5.60 4.39 3.35
C LEU A 96 -5.13 4.22 1.90
N PHE A 97 -5.41 3.06 1.29
CA PHE A 97 -5.15 2.81 -0.12
C PHE A 97 -5.94 3.78 -1.01
N ARG A 98 -7.26 3.93 -0.78
CA ARG A 98 -8.10 4.89 -1.51
C ARG A 98 -7.60 6.32 -1.38
N GLY A 99 -7.22 6.74 -0.17
CA GLY A 99 -6.71 8.08 0.12
C GLY A 99 -5.44 8.36 -0.69
N THR A 100 -4.49 7.45 -0.59
CA THR A 100 -3.20 7.56 -1.28
C THR A 100 -3.36 7.55 -2.82
N MET A 101 -4.27 6.75 -3.36
CA MET A 101 -4.59 6.77 -4.80
C MET A 101 -5.14 8.14 -5.23
N ARG A 102 -5.97 8.79 -4.42
CA ARG A 102 -6.49 10.13 -4.74
C ARG A 102 -5.37 11.17 -4.71
N ASP A 103 -4.44 11.05 -3.77
CA ASP A 103 -3.26 11.91 -3.68
C ASP A 103 -2.31 11.68 -4.88
N ALA A 104 -2.30 10.46 -5.44
CA ALA A 104 -1.64 10.14 -6.72
C ALA A 104 -2.37 10.75 -7.95
N GLY A 105 -3.43 11.54 -7.76
CA GLY A 105 -4.21 12.13 -8.85
C GLY A 105 -5.23 11.18 -9.50
N ILE A 106 -5.42 9.97 -8.95
CA ILE A 106 -6.40 9.03 -9.48
C ILE A 106 -7.81 9.52 -9.10
N PRO A 107 -8.72 9.71 -10.08
CA PRO A 107 -10.08 10.18 -9.81
C PRO A 107 -10.80 9.29 -8.79
N ARG A 108 -11.60 9.91 -7.90
CA ARG A 108 -12.33 9.20 -6.83
C ARG A 108 -13.10 7.97 -7.31
N ARG A 109 -13.73 8.04 -8.49
CA ARG A 109 -14.48 6.91 -9.08
C ARG A 109 -13.57 5.73 -9.41
N LYS A 110 -12.37 5.99 -9.94
CA LYS A 110 -11.37 4.97 -10.24
C LYS A 110 -10.80 4.37 -8.94
N ALA A 111 -10.48 5.20 -7.96
CA ALA A 111 -10.01 4.76 -6.66
C ALA A 111 -11.03 3.85 -5.95
N SER A 112 -12.31 4.22 -5.97
CA SER A 112 -13.39 3.38 -5.42
C SER A 112 -13.59 2.08 -6.21
N PHE A 113 -13.44 2.10 -7.53
CA PHE A 113 -13.53 0.88 -8.34
C PHE A 113 -12.36 -0.07 -8.09
N ALA A 114 -11.14 0.45 -8.00
CA ALA A 114 -9.94 -0.32 -7.69
C ALA A 114 -10.07 -1.03 -6.34
N GLU A 115 -10.61 -0.33 -5.36
CA GLU A 115 -10.79 -0.87 -4.03
C GLU A 115 -11.95 -1.87 -3.95
N TRP A 116 -13.05 -1.64 -4.67
CA TRP A 116 -14.09 -2.67 -4.87
C TRP A 116 -13.53 -3.95 -5.48
N LEU A 117 -12.62 -3.83 -6.45
CA LEU A 117 -11.93 -4.98 -7.05
C LEU A 117 -11.04 -5.71 -6.04
N VAL A 118 -10.24 -5.00 -5.25
CA VAL A 118 -9.45 -5.59 -4.17
C VAL A 118 -10.38 -6.30 -3.19
N GLU A 119 -11.47 -5.67 -2.78
CA GLU A 119 -12.40 -6.28 -1.82
C GLU A 119 -13.06 -7.57 -2.37
N HIS A 120 -13.41 -7.61 -3.66
CA HIS A 120 -14.10 -8.75 -4.27
C HIS A 120 -13.16 -9.87 -4.70
N PHE A 121 -11.96 -9.54 -5.20
CA PHE A 121 -11.01 -10.53 -5.74
C PHE A 121 -9.91 -10.90 -4.74
N ALA A 122 -9.56 -10.02 -3.79
CA ALA A 122 -8.58 -10.32 -2.73
C ALA A 122 -9.22 -10.95 -1.47
N LYS A 123 -10.56 -11.08 -1.40
CA LYS A 123 -11.28 -11.85 -0.35
C LYS A 123 -10.74 -13.27 -0.16
N SER A 124 -10.08 -13.84 -1.16
CA SER A 124 -9.43 -15.16 -1.05
C SER A 124 -8.10 -15.17 -0.28
N HIS A 125 -7.50 -14.00 0.02
CA HIS A 125 -6.15 -13.86 0.57
C HIS A 125 -6.05 -13.18 1.94
N TYR A 126 -7.05 -12.39 2.36
CA TYR A 126 -7.07 -11.74 3.68
C TYR A 126 -7.18 -12.77 4.82
N GLY A 127 -6.31 -12.68 5.84
CA GLY A 127 -6.32 -13.54 7.03
C GLY A 127 -5.82 -14.98 6.86
N LYS A 128 -5.51 -15.45 5.64
CA LYS A 128 -4.89 -16.77 5.43
C LYS A 128 -3.39 -16.71 5.65
N LYS A 129 -2.89 -16.62 6.90
CA LYS A 129 -1.47 -16.86 7.31
C LYS A 129 -0.42 -16.70 6.18
N ASN A 130 -0.46 -15.58 5.45
CA ASN A 130 0.30 -15.38 4.22
C ASN A 130 1.22 -14.19 4.44
N ASP A 131 1.91 -14.21 5.57
CA ASP A 131 3.20 -13.56 5.69
C ASP A 131 4.21 -14.31 4.78
N ARG A 132 3.91 -14.43 3.48
CA ARG A 132 4.63 -15.27 2.51
C ARG A 132 6.11 -14.87 2.41
N HIS A 133 6.42 -13.64 2.82
CA HIS A 133 7.76 -13.05 2.72
C HIS A 133 8.27 -12.45 4.04
N GLY A 134 7.61 -12.69 5.17
CA GLY A 134 8.04 -12.07 6.44
C GLY A 134 7.81 -10.55 6.49
N ILE A 135 6.87 -10.01 5.71
CA ILE A 135 6.62 -8.58 5.50
C ILE A 135 6.46 -7.81 6.82
N ARG A 136 5.89 -8.44 7.85
CA ARG A 136 5.72 -7.85 9.19
C ARG A 136 7.05 -7.57 9.90
N PHE A 137 8.13 -8.26 9.55
CA PHE A 137 9.46 -8.04 10.12
C PHE A 137 10.23 -6.91 9.43
N TYR A 138 9.72 -6.44 8.28
CA TYR A 138 10.34 -5.39 7.48
C TYR A 138 9.65 -4.04 7.64
N GLY A 139 8.76 -3.88 8.61
CA GLY A 139 8.24 -2.56 8.91
C GLY A 139 7.52 -2.45 10.24
N ASN A 140 7.35 -1.21 10.68
CA ASN A 140 6.60 -0.86 11.88
C ASN A 140 5.59 0.23 11.55
N MET A 141 4.44 0.19 12.22
CA MET A 141 3.47 1.28 12.20
C MET A 141 3.38 1.89 13.58
N TYR A 142 3.54 3.21 13.65
CA TYR A 142 3.34 4.03 14.83
C TYR A 142 2.11 4.91 14.62
N ARG A 143 1.29 5.03 15.65
CA ARG A 143 0.12 5.91 15.66
C ARG A 143 0.44 7.12 16.54
N GLY A 144 0.39 8.30 15.96
CA GLY A 144 0.42 9.56 16.70
C GLY A 144 -0.82 9.68 17.59
N TRP A 145 -0.68 10.43 18.68
CA TRP A 145 -1.74 10.76 19.62
C TRP A 145 -2.59 11.91 19.09
#